data_AF-A0A7Y3GX92-F1
#
_entry.id   AF-A0A7Y3GX92-F1
#
_cell.length_a   1.000
_cell.length_b   1.000
_cell.length_c   1.000
_cell.angle_alpha   90.00
_cell.angle_beta   90.00
_cell.angle_gamma   90.00
#
_symmetry.space_group_name_H-M   'P 1'
#
loop_
_entity.id
_entity.type
_entity.pdbx_description
1 polymer ?
#
loop_
_entity_poly.entity_id
_entity_poly.type
_entity_poly.pdbx_seq_one_letter_code
_entity_poly.pdbx_strand_id
1 'polypeptide(L)'
;ATTARIEHVATDGAVTVLKEGLSLQEGEVLDATYMSRDALVAFLRDQVQEAKEQGVLFSLHMKATMMKVSDPIIFGHAVRVFFESVFEKHGATFDRLGVSVNNGFGDVVAKIAELPESERAAIESDIEAAYANGPKIAMVNSDKGITNLHVPSDIIIDASMPPMIRDSGGMWNPDGELQDCKAVIPDSSYAGVYQVVIEDCQRHGAFDPATMGSVPNVGLMAQKAEEYGSHDKTFEIKAAGTVRIVEESGNTLIEHAVEAGDIWRACQVQDAAVRDWVKLAVNRARASGSPAVFWLNAERAHDAELIRKVKEYIPDHKTKGIEIHILSPVEATRFSLERIRKGEDTISVTGNVLRDYLTDLFPILEIGTSAKMLSIVPLMNGGGLFETGAGGSAPKHVQQFEAEGHLRWDSLGEFLALAASLDHLGEKFDNAGARLLGETLDEATGQLLENRKAPSRKVHELDNRGSQFYLALYWAKALASQTTNPDLATRFAPVAEALAQQEAKIVDELNAAQGAPQDVGGYYKPDADAAMRAMRPSGTLNEIVASI
;
A
#
# COMPACT_ATOMS: atom_id res chain seq x y z
N ALA A 1 17.75 -16.74 -24.03
CA ALA A 1 16.29 -16.50 -24.03
C ALA A 1 15.58 -17.74 -24.56
N THR A 2 14.42 -18.07 -24.01
CA THR A 2 13.60 -19.24 -24.40
C THR A 2 12.11 -18.89 -24.21
N THR A 3 11.21 -19.76 -24.67
CA THR A 3 9.79 -19.69 -24.33
C THR A 3 9.42 -20.94 -23.54
N ALA A 4 8.61 -20.78 -22.51
CA ALA A 4 8.08 -21.86 -21.69
C ALA A 4 6.56 -21.90 -21.72
N ARG A 5 5.99 -23.00 -21.24
CA ARG A 5 4.57 -23.14 -20.91
C ARG A 5 4.44 -23.64 -19.48
N ILE A 6 3.30 -23.33 -18.88
CA ILE A 6 2.88 -23.83 -17.57
C ILE A 6 1.80 -24.87 -17.81
N GLU A 7 2.04 -26.11 -17.42
CA GLU A 7 1.10 -27.22 -17.62
C GLU A 7 0.83 -27.96 -16.31
N HIS A 8 -0.40 -28.46 -16.16
CA HIS A 8 -0.81 -29.37 -15.11
C HIS A 8 -0.96 -30.78 -15.68
N VAL A 9 -0.31 -31.75 -15.06
CA VAL A 9 -0.43 -33.17 -15.39
C VAL A 9 -1.21 -33.85 -14.26
N ALA A 10 -2.45 -34.22 -14.54
CA ALA A 10 -3.31 -34.91 -13.58
C ALA A 10 -2.80 -36.32 -13.26
N THR A 11 -3.28 -36.91 -12.17
CA THR A 11 -2.91 -38.27 -11.74
C THR A 11 -3.25 -39.38 -12.75
N ASP A 12 -4.21 -39.14 -13.64
CA ASP A 12 -4.56 -40.03 -14.76
C ASP A 12 -3.70 -39.82 -16.01
N GLY A 13 -2.75 -38.88 -15.97
CA GLY A 13 -1.86 -38.51 -17.07
C GLY A 13 -2.42 -37.45 -18.02
N ALA A 14 -3.65 -36.95 -17.81
CA ALA A 14 -4.21 -35.88 -18.64
C ALA A 14 -3.43 -34.57 -18.43
N VAL A 15 -2.99 -33.96 -19.54
CA VAL A 15 -2.25 -32.70 -19.53
C VAL A 15 -3.19 -31.54 -19.84
N THR A 16 -3.22 -30.54 -18.97
CA THR A 16 -3.94 -29.27 -19.16
C THR A 16 -2.93 -28.14 -19.19
N VAL A 17 -2.86 -27.39 -20.28
CA VAL A 17 -2.02 -26.20 -20.32
C VAL A 17 -2.72 -25.05 -19.58
N LEU A 18 -2.06 -24.54 -18.53
CA LEU A 18 -2.55 -23.42 -17.73
C LEU A 18 -2.15 -22.09 -18.37
N LYS A 19 -0.95 -22.02 -18.96
CA LYS A 19 -0.47 -20.86 -19.71
C LYS A 19 0.50 -21.26 -20.80
N GLU A 20 0.23 -20.81 -22.03
CA GLU A 20 1.17 -20.88 -23.14
C GLU A 20 2.03 -19.61 -23.25
N GLY A 21 3.16 -19.69 -23.94
CA GLY A 21 3.90 -18.53 -24.42
C GLY A 21 4.55 -17.67 -23.32
N LEU A 22 5.03 -18.29 -22.24
CA LEU A 22 5.80 -17.61 -21.21
C LEU A 22 7.19 -17.25 -21.74
N SER A 23 7.37 -16.02 -22.22
CA SER A 23 8.66 -15.54 -22.71
C SER A 23 9.64 -15.35 -21.55
N LEU A 24 10.85 -15.92 -21.68
CA LEU A 24 11.93 -15.83 -20.70
C LEU A 24 13.20 -15.25 -21.36
N GLN A 25 13.71 -14.16 -20.78
CA GLN A 25 14.93 -13.48 -21.21
C GLN A 25 16.17 -14.18 -20.64
N GLU A 26 17.33 -13.89 -21.23
CA GLU A 26 18.60 -14.33 -20.65
C GLU A 26 18.84 -13.61 -19.31
N GLY A 27 19.26 -14.38 -18.30
CA GLY A 27 19.51 -13.86 -16.96
C GLY A 27 18.25 -13.52 -16.15
N GLU A 28 17.04 -13.76 -16.68
CA GLU A 28 15.79 -13.57 -15.94
C GLU A 28 15.68 -14.55 -14.77
N VAL A 29 15.19 -14.07 -13.61
CA VAL A 29 14.84 -14.93 -12.48
C VAL A 29 13.38 -15.35 -12.66
N LEU A 30 13.16 -16.66 -12.64
CA LEU A 30 11.84 -17.30 -12.67
C LEU A 30 11.70 -18.16 -11.42
N ASP A 31 10.64 -17.92 -10.66
CA ASP A 31 10.27 -18.72 -9.49
C ASP A 31 8.84 -19.24 -9.63
N ALA A 32 8.55 -20.32 -8.91
CA ALA A 32 7.20 -20.79 -8.72
C ALA A 32 7.01 -21.36 -7.31
N THR A 33 5.78 -21.33 -6.83
CA THR A 33 5.40 -21.86 -5.53
C THR A 33 3.91 -22.23 -5.54
N TYR A 34 3.44 -22.85 -4.46
CA TYR A 34 2.03 -23.09 -4.24
C TYR A 34 1.67 -22.96 -2.76
N MET A 35 0.43 -22.57 -2.49
CA MET A 35 -0.19 -22.61 -1.17
C MET A 35 -1.14 -23.80 -1.13
N SER A 36 -0.86 -24.74 -0.23
CA SER A 36 -1.75 -25.88 0.02
C SER A 36 -3.05 -25.40 0.65
N ARG A 37 -4.17 -25.76 0.03
CA ARG A 37 -5.51 -25.42 0.52
C ARG A 37 -5.78 -26.08 1.87
N ASP A 38 -5.39 -27.34 2.03
CA ASP A 38 -5.63 -28.09 3.28
C ASP A 38 -4.78 -27.53 4.43
N ALA A 39 -3.50 -27.20 4.17
CA ALA A 39 -2.66 -26.56 5.17
C ALA A 39 -3.20 -25.17 5.56
N LEU A 40 -3.66 -24.38 4.59
CA LEU A 40 -4.27 -23.07 4.83
C LEU A 40 -5.54 -23.19 5.69
N VAL A 41 -6.46 -24.10 5.34
CA VAL A 41 -7.70 -24.31 6.08
C VAL A 41 -7.43 -24.79 7.50
N ALA A 42 -6.48 -25.72 7.69
CA ALA A 42 -6.07 -26.18 9.01
C ALA A 42 -5.49 -25.03 9.85
N PHE A 43 -4.55 -24.26 9.28
CA PHE A 43 -3.96 -23.09 9.92
C PHE A 43 -5.04 -22.07 10.34
N LEU A 44 -5.94 -21.71 9.43
CA LEU A 44 -7.02 -20.75 9.73
C LEU A 44 -7.92 -21.24 10.86
N ARG A 45 -8.27 -22.55 10.88
CA ARG A 45 -9.11 -23.12 11.93
C ARG A 45 -8.40 -23.03 13.28
N ASP A 46 -7.11 -23.36 13.31
CA ASP A 46 -6.29 -23.23 14.52
C ASP A 46 -6.18 -21.77 14.98
N GLN A 47 -6.00 -20.80 14.06
CA GLN A 47 -5.90 -19.39 14.43
C GLN A 47 -7.22 -18.80 14.94
N VAL A 48 -8.37 -19.20 14.38
CA VAL A 48 -9.70 -18.81 14.88
C VAL A 48 -9.91 -19.35 16.30
N GLN A 49 -9.57 -20.62 16.52
CA GLN A 49 -9.68 -21.25 17.83
C GLN A 49 -8.74 -20.60 18.86
N GLU A 50 -7.48 -20.37 18.50
CA GLU A 50 -6.49 -19.76 19.39
C GLU A 50 -6.87 -18.31 19.76
N ALA A 51 -7.37 -17.51 18.80
CA ALA A 51 -7.87 -16.16 19.10
C ALA A 51 -9.01 -16.19 20.14
N LYS A 52 -9.91 -17.18 20.04
CA LYS A 52 -11.01 -17.35 20.99
C LYS A 52 -10.51 -17.74 22.38
N GLU A 53 -9.58 -18.69 22.45
CA GLU A 53 -9.00 -19.15 23.72
C GLU A 53 -8.24 -18.04 24.45
N GLN A 54 -7.55 -17.18 23.69
CA GLN A 54 -6.81 -16.03 24.23
C GLN A 54 -7.71 -14.83 24.54
N GLY A 55 -8.95 -14.81 24.04
CA GLY A 55 -9.85 -13.67 24.22
C GLY A 55 -9.42 -12.41 23.45
N VAL A 56 -8.68 -12.57 22.36
CA VAL A 56 -8.21 -11.48 21.48
C VAL A 56 -9.07 -11.39 20.22
N LEU A 57 -9.02 -10.25 19.53
CA LEU A 57 -9.68 -10.11 18.24
C LEU A 57 -9.02 -11.01 17.20
N PHE A 58 -9.81 -11.67 16.36
CA PHE A 58 -9.34 -12.24 15.11
C PHE A 58 -9.29 -11.15 14.04
N SER A 59 -8.15 -11.00 13.37
CA SER A 59 -8.01 -10.13 12.19
C SER A 59 -7.21 -10.82 11.09
N LEU A 60 -7.62 -10.60 9.84
CA LEU A 60 -7.02 -11.14 8.63
C LEU A 60 -6.49 -9.97 7.80
N HIS A 61 -5.21 -10.03 7.44
CA HIS A 61 -4.52 -8.95 6.73
C HIS A 61 -3.99 -9.46 5.39
N MET A 62 -4.62 -9.01 4.30
CA MET A 62 -4.36 -9.46 2.93
C MET A 62 -4.16 -8.28 1.99
N LYS A 63 -3.84 -8.52 0.72
CA LYS A 63 -3.77 -7.49 -0.32
C LYS A 63 -4.69 -7.81 -1.52
N ALA A 64 -5.96 -8.10 -1.23
CA ALA A 64 -6.93 -8.64 -2.19
C ALA A 64 -7.18 -7.78 -3.45
N THR A 65 -6.99 -6.46 -3.38
CA THR A 65 -7.14 -5.55 -4.53
C THR A 65 -5.99 -5.70 -5.54
N MET A 66 -4.76 -5.86 -5.04
CA MET A 66 -3.56 -5.99 -5.88
C MET A 66 -3.35 -7.46 -6.27
N MET A 67 -3.36 -8.36 -5.29
CA MET A 67 -3.26 -9.81 -5.49
C MET A 67 -4.60 -10.42 -5.91
N LYS A 68 -5.17 -9.91 -7.00
CA LYS A 68 -6.55 -10.14 -7.47
C LYS A 68 -6.97 -11.58 -7.74
N VAL A 69 -6.04 -12.54 -7.72
CA VAL A 69 -6.33 -13.97 -7.93
C VAL A 69 -6.15 -14.74 -6.62
N SER A 70 -4.96 -14.72 -6.03
CA SER A 70 -4.64 -15.50 -4.82
C SER A 70 -5.43 -15.05 -3.60
N ASP A 71 -5.40 -13.76 -3.30
CA ASP A 71 -5.84 -13.24 -2.01
C ASP A 71 -7.35 -13.32 -1.81
N PRO A 72 -8.20 -13.08 -2.84
CA PRO A 72 -9.64 -13.35 -2.72
C PRO A 72 -9.97 -14.83 -2.41
N ILE A 73 -9.19 -15.79 -2.92
CA ILE A 73 -9.38 -17.22 -2.62
C ILE A 73 -9.03 -17.50 -1.16
N ILE A 74 -7.88 -17.00 -0.70
CA ILE A 74 -7.43 -17.13 0.70
C ILE A 74 -8.47 -16.49 1.65
N PHE A 75 -8.96 -15.29 1.30
CA PHE A 75 -10.00 -14.59 2.04
C PHE A 75 -11.30 -15.41 2.12
N GLY A 76 -11.71 -15.99 0.99
CA GLY A 76 -12.87 -16.88 0.93
C GLY A 76 -12.74 -18.10 1.84
N HIS A 77 -11.54 -18.70 1.95
CA HIS A 77 -11.28 -19.76 2.92
C HIS A 77 -11.40 -19.29 4.36
N ALA A 78 -10.89 -18.11 4.69
CA ALA A 78 -11.04 -17.54 6.04
C ALA A 78 -12.51 -17.30 6.42
N VAL A 79 -13.32 -16.77 5.49
CA VAL A 79 -14.77 -16.61 5.68
C VAL A 79 -15.44 -17.97 5.93
N ARG A 80 -15.15 -18.97 5.09
CA ARG A 80 -15.73 -20.32 5.24
C ARG A 80 -15.34 -20.98 6.55
N VAL A 81 -14.08 -20.84 6.98
CA VAL A 81 -13.59 -21.41 8.25
C VAL A 81 -14.23 -20.72 9.45
N PHE A 82 -14.33 -19.39 9.44
CA PHE A 82 -14.96 -18.67 10.55
C PHE A 82 -16.44 -19.04 10.71
N PHE A 83 -17.16 -19.16 9.60
CA PHE A 83 -18.59 -19.50 9.57
C PHE A 83 -18.86 -20.96 9.19
N GLU A 84 -17.95 -21.89 9.54
CA GLU A 84 -17.96 -23.28 9.04
C GLU A 84 -19.33 -23.96 9.23
N SER A 85 -19.89 -23.90 10.44
CA SER A 85 -21.22 -24.47 10.75
C SER A 85 -22.37 -23.87 9.93
N VAL A 86 -22.29 -22.59 9.55
CA VAL A 86 -23.30 -21.93 8.71
C VAL A 86 -23.22 -22.45 7.28
N PHE A 87 -22.01 -22.58 6.73
CA PHE A 87 -21.81 -23.12 5.39
C PHE A 87 -22.14 -24.60 5.29
N GLU A 88 -21.85 -25.40 6.32
CA GLU A 88 -22.25 -26.81 6.37
C GLU A 88 -23.77 -26.98 6.36
N LYS A 89 -24.49 -26.16 7.13
CA LYS A 89 -25.95 -26.25 7.26
C LYS A 89 -26.69 -25.69 6.05
N HIS A 90 -26.21 -24.60 5.46
CA HIS A 90 -26.92 -23.83 4.42
C HIS A 90 -26.26 -23.85 3.04
N GLY A 91 -25.25 -24.68 2.83
CA GLY A 91 -24.46 -24.72 1.58
C GLY A 91 -25.30 -24.80 0.30
N ALA A 92 -26.30 -25.69 0.27
CA ALA A 92 -27.20 -25.81 -0.90
C ALA A 92 -28.00 -24.53 -1.19
N THR A 93 -28.37 -23.78 -0.16
CA THR A 93 -29.05 -22.47 -0.31
C THR A 93 -28.07 -21.43 -0.84
N PHE A 94 -26.84 -21.38 -0.32
CA PHE A 94 -25.82 -20.47 -0.79
C PHE A 94 -25.42 -20.73 -2.24
N ASP A 95 -25.31 -22.00 -2.65
CA ASP A 95 -25.06 -22.39 -4.04
C ASP A 95 -26.20 -21.92 -4.96
N ARG A 96 -27.46 -22.08 -4.53
CA ARG A 96 -28.64 -21.60 -5.27
C ARG A 96 -28.68 -20.08 -5.42
N LEU A 97 -28.24 -19.35 -4.40
CA LEU A 97 -28.16 -17.88 -4.41
C LEU A 97 -26.94 -17.35 -5.19
N GLY A 98 -25.99 -18.23 -5.52
CA GLY A 98 -24.74 -17.85 -6.18
C GLY A 98 -23.82 -17.01 -5.28
N VAL A 99 -23.79 -17.32 -3.98
CA VAL A 99 -22.91 -16.66 -3.01
C VAL A 99 -21.44 -16.89 -3.38
N SER A 100 -20.65 -15.82 -3.40
CA SER A 100 -19.21 -15.87 -3.61
C SER A 100 -18.48 -15.27 -2.41
N VAL A 101 -18.01 -16.14 -1.52
CA VAL A 101 -17.24 -15.75 -0.33
C VAL A 101 -15.89 -15.10 -0.66
N ASN A 102 -15.41 -15.24 -1.90
CA ASN A 102 -14.22 -14.53 -2.37
C ASN A 102 -14.48 -13.01 -2.47
N ASN A 103 -15.75 -12.59 -2.52
CA ASN A 103 -16.19 -11.19 -2.37
C ASN A 103 -16.44 -10.79 -0.90
N GLY A 104 -16.18 -11.71 0.03
CA GLY A 104 -16.34 -11.55 1.47
C GLY A 104 -17.72 -11.91 2.01
N PHE A 105 -17.83 -11.86 3.34
CA PHE A 105 -19.07 -12.23 4.05
C PHE A 105 -20.23 -11.26 3.75
N GLY A 106 -19.94 -10.03 3.33
CA GLY A 106 -20.95 -9.07 2.89
C GLY A 106 -21.78 -9.59 1.70
N ASP A 107 -21.21 -10.45 0.85
CA ASP A 107 -21.93 -11.09 -0.26
C ASP A 107 -23.01 -12.06 0.26
N VAL A 108 -22.71 -12.80 1.33
CA VAL A 108 -23.69 -13.66 2.03
C VAL A 108 -24.84 -12.81 2.55
N VAL A 109 -24.52 -11.73 3.29
CA VAL A 109 -25.52 -10.82 3.89
C VAL A 109 -26.41 -10.20 2.82
N ALA A 110 -25.84 -9.74 1.71
CA ALA A 110 -26.59 -9.16 0.60
C ALA A 110 -27.52 -10.18 -0.06
N LYS A 111 -27.06 -11.42 -0.27
CA LYS A 111 -27.81 -12.45 -0.99
C LYS A 111 -28.94 -13.08 -0.18
N ILE A 112 -28.76 -13.26 1.14
CA ILE A 112 -29.83 -13.81 1.97
C ILE A 112 -31.01 -12.84 2.14
N ALA A 113 -30.81 -11.54 1.89
CA ALA A 113 -31.89 -10.55 1.89
C ALA A 113 -32.95 -10.82 0.81
N GLU A 114 -32.61 -11.58 -0.24
CA GLU A 114 -33.52 -11.99 -1.31
C GLU A 114 -34.42 -13.19 -0.92
N LEU A 115 -34.16 -13.84 0.23
CA LEU A 115 -34.90 -15.03 0.67
C LEU A 115 -36.23 -14.68 1.36
N PRO A 116 -37.18 -15.64 1.41
CA PRO A 116 -38.33 -15.54 2.30
C PRO A 116 -37.91 -15.38 3.77
N GLU A 117 -38.69 -14.61 4.53
CA GLU A 117 -38.40 -14.25 5.93
C GLU A 117 -37.99 -15.45 6.80
N SER A 118 -38.71 -16.57 6.69
CA SER A 118 -38.45 -17.76 7.51
C SER A 118 -37.10 -18.42 7.20
N GLU A 119 -36.68 -18.41 5.93
CA GLU A 119 -35.37 -18.95 5.53
C GLU A 119 -34.26 -17.97 5.93
N ARG A 120 -34.47 -16.66 5.71
CA ARG A 120 -33.53 -15.61 6.09
C ARG A 120 -33.27 -15.62 7.60
N ALA A 121 -34.32 -15.60 8.41
CA ALA A 121 -34.22 -15.57 9.87
C ALA A 121 -33.50 -16.82 10.43
N ALA A 122 -33.67 -17.98 9.80
CA ALA A 122 -32.95 -19.19 10.19
C ALA A 122 -31.43 -19.05 9.95
N ILE A 123 -31.04 -18.51 8.78
CA ILE A 123 -29.63 -18.27 8.45
C ILE A 123 -29.04 -17.17 9.36
N GLU A 124 -29.75 -16.06 9.57
CA GLU A 124 -29.33 -14.97 10.46
C GLU A 124 -29.10 -15.47 11.90
N SER A 125 -29.99 -16.33 12.42
CA SER A 125 -29.81 -16.94 13.74
C SER A 125 -28.56 -17.83 13.83
N ASP A 126 -28.25 -18.60 12.77
CA ASP A 126 -27.03 -19.41 12.75
C ASP A 126 -25.76 -18.55 12.61
N ILE A 127 -25.85 -17.41 11.92
CA ILE A 127 -24.76 -16.41 11.84
C ILE A 127 -24.50 -15.80 13.23
N GLU A 128 -25.55 -15.39 13.94
CA GLU A 128 -25.43 -14.88 15.32
C GLU A 128 -24.81 -15.94 16.25
N ALA A 129 -25.21 -17.21 16.10
CA ALA A 129 -24.61 -18.31 16.84
C ALA A 129 -23.13 -18.51 16.50
N ALA A 130 -22.74 -18.35 15.24
CA ALA A 130 -21.33 -18.43 14.84
C ALA A 130 -20.50 -17.30 15.48
N TYR A 131 -20.99 -16.07 15.50
CA TYR A 131 -20.32 -14.96 16.20
C TYR A 131 -20.22 -15.20 17.71
N ALA A 132 -21.31 -15.66 18.35
CA ALA A 132 -21.32 -15.94 19.78
C ALA A 132 -20.37 -17.09 20.18
N ASN A 133 -20.17 -18.05 19.27
CA ASN A 133 -19.31 -19.21 19.49
C ASN A 133 -17.88 -19.02 18.96
N GLY A 134 -17.58 -17.96 18.21
CA GLY A 134 -16.24 -17.64 17.69
C GLY A 134 -15.49 -16.62 18.54
N PRO A 135 -14.25 -16.25 18.16
CA PRO A 135 -13.63 -15.03 18.66
C PRO A 135 -14.37 -13.79 18.13
N LYS A 136 -14.27 -12.67 18.86
CA LYS A 136 -14.64 -11.37 18.29
C LYS A 136 -13.74 -11.07 17.07
N ILE A 137 -14.30 -10.45 16.04
CA ILE A 137 -13.55 -10.05 14.83
C ILE A 137 -13.22 -8.56 14.91
N ALA A 138 -12.05 -8.16 14.40
CA ALA A 138 -11.74 -6.74 14.19
C ALA A 138 -12.77 -6.07 13.27
N MET A 139 -13.11 -4.80 13.58
CA MET A 139 -14.14 -4.04 12.89
C MET A 139 -13.53 -3.01 11.93
N VAL A 140 -14.13 -2.90 10.74
CA VAL A 140 -13.90 -1.80 9.79
C VAL A 140 -14.75 -0.60 10.19
N ASN A 141 -15.98 -0.87 10.64
CA ASN A 141 -16.93 0.10 11.18
C ASN A 141 -17.85 -0.60 12.19
N SER A 142 -17.62 -0.36 13.48
CA SER A 142 -18.40 -0.97 14.59
C SER A 142 -19.85 -0.51 14.59
N ASP A 143 -20.13 0.78 14.35
CA ASP A 143 -21.49 1.35 14.34
C ASP A 143 -22.40 0.72 13.28
N LYS A 144 -21.80 0.23 12.19
CA LYS A 144 -22.50 -0.43 11.07
C LYS A 144 -22.37 -1.94 11.08
N GLY A 145 -21.70 -2.52 12.08
CA GLY A 145 -21.45 -3.98 12.15
C GLY A 145 -20.54 -4.51 11.04
N ILE A 146 -19.76 -3.66 10.36
CA ILE A 146 -18.87 -4.08 9.27
C ILE A 146 -17.58 -4.63 9.85
N THR A 147 -17.41 -5.95 9.76
CA THR A 147 -16.24 -6.70 10.25
C THR A 147 -15.12 -6.76 9.21
N ASN A 148 -13.91 -7.14 9.63
CA ASN A 148 -12.77 -7.42 8.76
C ASN A 148 -13.07 -8.48 7.67
N LEU A 149 -13.95 -9.44 7.95
CA LEU A 149 -14.39 -10.45 6.97
C LEU A 149 -15.50 -9.98 5.99
N HIS A 150 -16.01 -8.75 6.09
CA HIS A 150 -17.12 -8.30 5.23
C HIS A 150 -16.71 -8.11 3.77
N VAL A 151 -15.63 -7.36 3.51
CA VAL A 151 -15.17 -7.05 2.14
C VAL A 151 -13.64 -7.24 2.08
N PRO A 152 -13.10 -8.01 1.12
CA PRO A 152 -11.67 -8.32 1.03
C PRO A 152 -10.75 -7.12 0.89
N SER A 153 -11.26 -6.00 0.37
CA SER A 153 -10.50 -4.77 0.13
C SER A 153 -10.51 -3.78 1.29
N ASP A 154 -11.27 -4.05 2.36
CA ASP A 154 -11.43 -3.07 3.45
C ASP A 154 -10.22 -3.03 4.39
N ILE A 155 -9.57 -4.17 4.63
CA ILE A 155 -8.36 -4.29 5.44
C ILE A 155 -7.22 -4.77 4.55
N ILE A 156 -6.36 -3.83 4.17
CA ILE A 156 -5.22 -4.06 3.28
C ILE A 156 -3.95 -4.10 4.15
N ILE A 157 -3.15 -5.14 4.05
CA ILE A 157 -2.04 -5.46 4.98
C ILE A 157 -1.04 -4.31 5.18
N ASP A 158 -0.60 -3.67 4.09
CA ASP A 158 0.29 -2.51 4.06
C ASP A 158 -0.29 -1.31 4.82
N ALA A 159 -1.59 -1.06 4.71
CA ALA A 159 -2.27 0.06 5.36
C ALA A 159 -2.95 -0.28 6.70
N SER A 160 -2.97 -1.55 7.11
CA SER A 160 -3.65 -2.02 8.33
C SER A 160 -2.69 -2.46 9.42
N MET A 161 -1.58 -3.09 9.07
CA MET A 161 -0.57 -3.50 10.05
C MET A 161 0.12 -2.31 10.72
N PRO A 162 0.56 -1.26 9.99
CA PRO A 162 1.24 -0.14 10.65
C PRO A 162 0.35 0.65 11.61
N PRO A 163 -0.91 1.02 11.28
CA PRO A 163 -1.79 1.65 12.25
C PRO A 163 -2.09 0.75 13.45
N MET A 164 -2.26 -0.56 13.26
CA MET A 164 -2.42 -1.50 14.38
C MET A 164 -1.20 -1.46 15.31
N ILE A 165 0.02 -1.51 14.77
CA ILE A 165 1.27 -1.43 15.55
C ILE A 165 1.37 -0.08 16.27
N ARG A 166 1.07 1.02 15.56
CA ARG A 166 1.11 2.39 16.13
C ARG A 166 0.09 2.56 17.25
N ASP A 167 -1.10 2.03 17.08
CA ASP A 167 -2.23 2.17 18.00
C ASP A 167 -2.19 1.07 19.08
N SER A 168 -1.00 0.87 19.66
CA SER A 168 -0.69 -0.05 20.77
C SER A 168 -0.88 -1.55 20.49
N GLY A 169 -0.82 -1.98 19.23
CA GLY A 169 -1.04 -3.37 18.84
C GLY A 169 -2.52 -3.77 18.82
N GLY A 170 -3.44 -2.80 18.92
CA GLY A 170 -4.87 -3.02 19.01
C GLY A 170 -5.62 -2.76 17.70
N MET A 171 -6.79 -3.38 17.57
CA MET A 171 -7.79 -3.06 16.56
C MET A 171 -9.16 -2.81 17.20
N TRP A 172 -10.09 -2.24 16.44
CA TRP A 172 -11.42 -1.90 16.94
C TRP A 172 -12.29 -3.14 17.11
N ASN A 173 -12.86 -3.32 18.30
CA ASN A 173 -13.81 -4.38 18.62
C ASN A 173 -15.26 -3.94 18.27
N PRO A 174 -16.27 -4.83 18.42
CA PRO A 174 -17.68 -4.49 18.17
C PRO A 174 -18.23 -3.36 19.05
N ASP A 175 -17.63 -3.14 20.22
CA ASP A 175 -18.02 -2.10 21.18
C ASP A 175 -17.42 -0.73 20.83
N GLY A 176 -16.64 -0.63 19.75
CA GLY A 176 -15.98 0.60 19.32
C GLY A 176 -14.74 0.95 20.16
N GLU A 177 -14.10 -0.03 20.78
CA GLU A 177 -12.93 0.13 21.63
C GLU A 177 -11.72 -0.60 21.04
N LEU A 178 -10.50 -0.11 21.32
CA LEU A 178 -9.27 -0.82 20.96
C LEU A 178 -9.09 -2.05 21.84
N GLN A 179 -8.77 -3.18 21.21
CA GLN A 179 -8.49 -4.45 21.87
C GLN A 179 -7.34 -5.16 21.15
N ASP A 180 -6.51 -5.88 21.91
CA ASP A 180 -5.45 -6.73 21.38
C ASP A 180 -6.01 -7.70 20.32
N CYS A 181 -5.25 -7.89 19.25
CA CYS A 181 -5.65 -8.73 18.13
C CYS A 181 -4.57 -9.74 17.73
N LYS A 182 -5.03 -10.88 17.22
CA LYS A 182 -4.22 -11.83 16.46
C LYS A 182 -4.32 -11.45 14.98
N ALA A 183 -3.29 -10.79 14.48
CA ALA A 183 -3.13 -10.44 13.07
C ALA A 183 -2.67 -11.64 12.24
N VAL A 184 -3.63 -12.30 11.59
CA VAL A 184 -3.40 -13.46 10.74
C VAL A 184 -2.92 -13.01 9.35
N ILE A 185 -1.70 -13.42 9.02
CA ILE A 185 -1.09 -13.28 7.70
C ILE A 185 -0.66 -14.70 7.26
N PRO A 186 -1.42 -15.37 6.39
CA PRO A 186 -1.22 -16.79 6.11
C PRO A 186 0.14 -17.15 5.48
N ASP A 187 0.65 -16.30 4.58
CA ASP A 187 1.95 -16.53 3.93
C ASP A 187 3.11 -16.00 4.80
N SER A 188 4.13 -16.83 4.99
CA SER A 188 5.25 -16.54 5.88
C SER A 188 6.37 -15.70 5.24
N SER A 189 6.30 -15.38 3.93
CA SER A 189 7.38 -14.67 3.23
C SER A 189 7.67 -13.30 3.86
N TYR A 190 6.62 -12.63 4.35
CA TYR A 190 6.71 -11.26 4.85
C TYR A 190 6.16 -11.06 6.27
N ALA A 191 5.36 -12.01 6.78
CA ALA A 191 4.72 -11.90 8.10
C ALA A 191 5.74 -11.66 9.25
N GLY A 192 6.92 -12.28 9.14
CA GLY A 192 7.99 -12.16 10.14
C GLY A 192 8.48 -10.72 10.35
N VAL A 193 8.41 -9.85 9.34
CA VAL A 193 8.79 -8.42 9.47
C VAL A 193 7.90 -7.73 10.51
N TYR A 194 6.58 -7.86 10.38
CA TYR A 194 5.66 -7.26 11.33
C TYR A 194 5.79 -7.84 12.73
N GLN A 195 5.98 -9.16 12.84
CA GLN A 195 6.19 -9.83 14.12
C GLN A 195 7.41 -9.26 14.86
N VAL A 196 8.53 -9.01 14.14
CA VAL A 196 9.71 -8.37 14.74
C VAL A 196 9.39 -6.98 15.29
N VAL A 197 8.64 -6.16 14.56
CA VAL A 197 8.28 -4.80 15.00
C VAL A 197 7.37 -4.84 16.22
N ILE A 198 6.39 -5.76 16.25
CA ILE A 198 5.50 -5.96 17.41
C ILE A 198 6.33 -6.36 18.64
N GLU A 199 7.22 -7.34 18.52
CA GLU A 199 8.09 -7.77 19.62
C GLU A 199 9.04 -6.67 20.10
N ASP A 200 9.54 -5.85 19.18
CA ASP A 200 10.41 -4.72 19.49
C ASP A 200 9.65 -3.66 20.29
N CYS A 201 8.43 -3.30 19.88
CA CYS A 201 7.55 -2.41 20.63
C CYS A 201 7.19 -2.96 22.01
N GLN A 202 6.92 -4.27 22.13
CA GLN A 202 6.65 -4.90 23.42
C GLN A 202 7.84 -4.81 24.38
N ARG A 203 9.08 -4.89 23.87
CA ARG A 203 10.31 -4.84 24.69
C ARG A 203 10.76 -3.42 25.01
N HIS A 204 10.60 -2.49 24.07
CA HIS A 204 11.22 -1.17 24.13
C HIS A 204 10.21 -0.02 24.19
N GLY A 205 8.91 -0.32 24.16
CA GLY A 205 7.85 0.66 24.07
C GLY A 205 7.66 1.20 22.66
N ALA A 206 6.69 2.11 22.50
CA ALA A 206 6.43 2.80 21.24
C ALA A 206 7.68 3.54 20.73
N PHE A 207 7.74 3.77 19.42
CA PHE A 207 8.76 4.65 18.84
C PHE A 207 8.53 6.10 19.29
N ASP A 208 9.61 6.88 19.35
CA ASP A 208 9.56 8.32 19.61
C ASP A 208 9.86 9.09 18.31
N PRO A 209 8.82 9.63 17.62
CA PRO A 209 8.98 10.43 16.42
C PRO A 209 9.92 11.62 16.54
N ALA A 210 10.17 12.14 17.76
CA ALA A 210 11.03 13.30 17.96
C ALA A 210 12.53 12.96 17.89
N THR A 211 12.90 11.69 18.11
CA THR A 211 14.32 11.27 18.19
C THR A 211 14.67 10.09 17.29
N MET A 212 13.68 9.39 16.73
CA MET A 212 13.94 8.24 15.89
C MET A 212 14.61 8.64 14.57
N GLY A 213 15.40 7.73 14.00
CA GLY A 213 15.95 7.87 12.65
C GLY A 213 14.88 7.59 11.59
N SER A 214 15.32 7.29 10.37
CA SER A 214 14.43 6.95 9.25
C SER A 214 14.86 5.67 8.51
N VAL A 215 13.88 4.93 7.98
CA VAL A 215 14.14 3.81 7.04
C VAL A 215 13.61 4.15 5.64
N PRO A 216 14.39 4.84 4.80
CA PRO A 216 14.05 4.99 3.37
C PRO A 216 14.09 3.63 2.65
N ASN A 217 13.43 3.55 1.49
CA ASN A 217 13.37 2.33 0.69
C ASN A 217 13.90 2.52 -0.74
N VAL A 218 14.58 1.50 -1.26
CA VAL A 218 14.91 1.30 -2.67
C VAL A 218 14.29 -0.01 -3.14
N GLY A 219 13.18 0.08 -3.86
CA GLY A 219 12.37 -1.07 -4.26
C GLY A 219 12.61 -1.56 -5.69
N LEU A 220 12.70 -2.87 -5.85
CA LEU A 220 12.70 -3.53 -7.16
C LEU A 220 11.26 -3.69 -7.66
N MET A 221 10.87 -2.91 -8.68
CA MET A 221 9.50 -2.95 -9.22
C MET A 221 9.38 -2.82 -10.74
N ALA A 222 10.47 -2.46 -11.43
CA ALA A 222 10.45 -2.25 -12.87
C ALA A 222 9.96 -3.50 -13.62
N GLN A 223 9.20 -3.28 -14.70
CA GLN A 223 8.68 -4.33 -15.57
C GLN A 223 7.77 -5.37 -14.88
N LYS A 224 7.04 -4.96 -13.83
CA LYS A 224 6.17 -5.83 -13.02
C LYS A 224 6.95 -6.96 -12.34
N ALA A 225 8.06 -6.60 -11.71
CA ALA A 225 8.90 -7.55 -10.99
C ALA A 225 8.09 -8.33 -9.92
N GLU A 226 8.42 -9.62 -9.80
CA GLU A 226 7.96 -10.52 -8.73
C GLU A 226 6.44 -10.71 -8.71
N GLU A 227 5.80 -10.69 -7.53
CA GLU A 227 4.39 -10.99 -7.34
C GLU A 227 3.45 -10.08 -8.15
N TYR A 228 3.82 -8.82 -8.39
CA TYR A 228 3.00 -7.85 -9.14
C TYR A 228 2.88 -8.21 -10.63
N GLY A 229 3.77 -9.08 -11.13
CA GLY A 229 3.70 -9.64 -12.47
C GLY A 229 2.98 -10.99 -12.53
N SER A 230 2.57 -11.58 -11.40
CA SER A 230 2.17 -13.00 -11.32
C SER A 230 0.70 -13.28 -11.65
N HIS A 231 -0.14 -12.26 -11.79
CA HIS A 231 -1.60 -12.46 -11.85
C HIS A 231 -2.07 -13.37 -12.99
N ASP A 232 -1.42 -13.28 -14.15
CA ASP A 232 -1.72 -14.12 -15.32
C ASP A 232 -1.03 -15.50 -15.29
N LYS A 233 -0.35 -15.79 -14.18
CA LYS A 233 0.43 -17.01 -13.88
C LYS A 233 0.02 -17.60 -12.52
N THR A 234 -1.13 -17.20 -11.99
CA THR A 234 -1.68 -17.70 -10.72
C THR A 234 -2.94 -18.50 -11.01
N PHE A 235 -3.02 -19.72 -10.47
CA PHE A 235 -4.09 -20.66 -10.78
C PHE A 235 -4.58 -21.36 -9.52
N GLU A 236 -5.90 -21.45 -9.37
CA GLU A 236 -6.53 -22.43 -8.47
C GLU A 236 -6.56 -23.79 -9.17
N ILE A 237 -5.95 -24.79 -8.55
CA ILE A 237 -5.77 -26.10 -9.13
C ILE A 237 -7.07 -26.91 -9.06
N LYS A 238 -7.49 -27.50 -10.18
CA LYS A 238 -8.79 -28.18 -10.29
C LYS A 238 -8.79 -29.64 -9.88
N ALA A 239 -7.64 -30.30 -9.91
CA ALA A 239 -7.47 -31.72 -9.63
C ALA A 239 -6.06 -31.98 -9.12
N ALA A 240 -5.87 -33.05 -8.34
CA ALA A 240 -4.55 -33.45 -7.90
C ALA A 240 -3.66 -33.86 -9.08
N GLY A 241 -2.36 -33.59 -8.96
CA GLY A 241 -1.39 -33.85 -10.02
C GLY A 241 -0.07 -33.13 -9.81
N THR A 242 0.55 -32.71 -10.91
CA THR A 242 1.82 -31.97 -10.90
C THR A 242 1.73 -30.78 -11.83
N VAL A 243 2.04 -29.58 -11.33
CA VAL A 243 2.23 -28.40 -12.18
C VAL A 243 3.70 -28.28 -12.55
N ARG A 244 3.99 -28.10 -13.84
CA ARG A 244 5.33 -28.00 -14.40
C ARG A 244 5.47 -26.74 -15.23
N ILE A 245 6.66 -26.13 -15.17
CA ILE A 245 7.10 -25.16 -16.17
C ILE A 245 8.06 -25.87 -17.12
N VAL A 246 7.68 -25.94 -18.39
CA VAL A 246 8.42 -26.70 -19.42
C VAL A 246 8.86 -25.74 -20.52
N GLU A 247 10.15 -25.72 -20.84
CA GLU A 247 10.68 -24.91 -21.95
C GLU A 247 10.44 -25.57 -23.31
N GLU A 248 10.69 -24.82 -24.39
CA GLU A 248 10.48 -25.27 -25.78
C GLU A 248 11.20 -26.58 -26.12
N SER A 249 12.35 -26.86 -25.50
CA SER A 249 13.11 -28.11 -25.69
C SER A 249 12.41 -29.36 -25.11
N GLY A 250 11.36 -29.18 -24.30
CA GLY A 250 10.71 -30.22 -23.51
C GLY A 250 11.33 -30.45 -22.14
N ASN A 251 12.41 -29.72 -21.79
CA ASN A 251 13.01 -29.77 -20.46
C ASN A 251 12.10 -29.11 -19.41
N THR A 252 11.96 -29.76 -18.25
CA THR A 252 11.19 -29.21 -17.11
C THR A 252 12.11 -28.35 -16.26
N LEU A 253 11.74 -27.08 -16.08
CA LEU A 253 12.51 -26.11 -15.30
C LEU A 253 12.15 -26.18 -13.81
N ILE A 254 10.85 -26.22 -13.50
CA ILE A 254 10.30 -26.25 -12.14
C ILE A 254 9.09 -27.17 -12.13
N GLU A 255 8.92 -27.97 -11.07
CA GLU A 255 7.73 -28.79 -10.86
C GLU A 255 7.28 -28.83 -9.40
N HIS A 256 5.97 -28.91 -9.19
CA HIS A 256 5.34 -29.04 -7.87
C HIS A 256 4.22 -30.07 -7.91
N ALA A 257 4.20 -31.00 -6.95
CA ALA A 257 3.00 -31.78 -6.67
C ALA A 257 1.94 -30.86 -6.04
N VAL A 258 0.69 -30.99 -6.49
CA VAL A 258 -0.42 -30.13 -6.08
C VAL A 258 -1.69 -30.94 -5.89
N GLU A 259 -2.59 -30.41 -5.07
CA GLU A 259 -3.92 -30.96 -4.82
C GLU A 259 -5.02 -30.03 -5.35
N ALA A 260 -6.27 -30.52 -5.38
CA ALA A 260 -7.40 -29.70 -5.81
C ALA A 260 -7.68 -28.59 -4.78
N GLY A 261 -7.84 -27.36 -5.28
CA GLY A 261 -8.03 -26.15 -4.47
C GLY A 261 -6.74 -25.42 -4.12
N ASP A 262 -5.56 -26.02 -4.34
CA ASP A 262 -4.28 -25.34 -4.11
C ASP A 262 -4.15 -24.11 -5.00
N ILE A 263 -3.47 -23.09 -4.50
CA ILE A 263 -3.16 -21.87 -5.26
C ILE A 263 -1.71 -21.97 -5.73
N TRP A 264 -1.49 -22.21 -7.01
CA TRP A 264 -0.15 -22.24 -7.60
C TRP A 264 0.16 -20.90 -8.28
N ARG A 265 1.40 -20.42 -8.18
CA ARG A 265 1.84 -19.18 -8.85
C ARG A 265 3.27 -19.27 -9.38
N ALA A 266 3.55 -18.49 -10.42
CA ALA A 266 4.90 -18.19 -10.90
C ALA A 266 5.16 -16.69 -11.04
N CYS A 267 6.38 -16.26 -10.72
CA CYS A 267 6.81 -14.86 -10.79
C CYS A 267 8.07 -14.70 -11.65
N GLN A 268 8.30 -13.47 -12.13
CA GLN A 268 9.38 -13.15 -13.06
C GLN A 268 10.08 -11.85 -12.64
N VAL A 269 11.40 -11.81 -12.78
CA VAL A 269 12.21 -10.60 -12.61
C VAL A 269 13.28 -10.52 -13.68
N GLN A 270 13.22 -9.50 -14.53
CA GLN A 270 14.19 -9.31 -15.59
C GLN A 270 15.53 -8.78 -15.06
N ASP A 271 16.62 -9.27 -15.64
CA ASP A 271 17.99 -8.93 -15.23
C ASP A 271 18.27 -7.42 -15.22
N ALA A 272 17.78 -6.72 -16.24
CA ALA A 272 17.95 -5.28 -16.39
C ALA A 272 17.33 -4.49 -15.21
N ALA A 273 16.19 -4.97 -14.69
CA ALA A 273 15.56 -4.36 -13.51
C ALA A 273 16.40 -4.57 -12.25
N VAL A 274 17.01 -5.75 -12.07
CA VAL A 274 17.91 -6.04 -10.93
C VAL A 274 19.16 -5.16 -10.98
N ARG A 275 19.77 -4.99 -12.16
CA ARG A 275 20.95 -4.13 -12.35
C ARG A 275 20.65 -2.68 -11.99
N ASP A 276 19.53 -2.14 -12.46
CA ASP A 276 19.15 -0.76 -12.15
C ASP A 276 18.81 -0.57 -10.67
N TRP A 277 18.15 -1.55 -10.05
CA TRP A 277 17.86 -1.58 -8.61
C TRP A 277 19.15 -1.55 -7.76
N VAL A 278 20.14 -2.39 -8.08
CA VAL A 278 21.45 -2.38 -7.37
C VAL A 278 22.17 -1.03 -7.55
N LYS A 279 22.17 -0.49 -8.78
CA LYS A 279 22.74 0.82 -9.06
C LYS A 279 22.07 1.93 -8.24
N LEU A 280 20.74 1.93 -8.16
CA LEU A 280 19.98 2.90 -7.38
C LEU A 280 20.30 2.79 -5.88
N ALA A 281 20.39 1.57 -5.34
CA ALA A 281 20.76 1.33 -3.95
C ALA A 281 22.14 1.92 -3.62
N VAL A 282 23.15 1.65 -4.45
CA VAL A 282 24.51 2.20 -4.27
C VAL A 282 24.51 3.73 -4.37
N ASN A 283 23.74 4.31 -5.30
CA ASN A 283 23.64 5.76 -5.44
C ASN A 283 23.01 6.40 -4.20
N ARG A 284 21.93 5.83 -3.65
CA ARG A 284 21.26 6.34 -2.45
C ARG A 284 22.11 6.18 -1.19
N ALA A 285 22.81 5.05 -1.04
CA ALA A 285 23.77 4.84 0.05
C ALA A 285 24.89 5.89 0.02
N ARG A 286 25.42 6.19 -1.17
CA ARG A 286 26.46 7.22 -1.31
C ARG A 286 25.94 8.63 -1.05
N ALA A 287 24.75 8.96 -1.56
CA ALA A 287 24.19 10.29 -1.42
C ALA A 287 23.81 10.63 0.03
N SER A 288 23.30 9.66 0.79
CA SER A 288 22.88 9.84 2.18
C SER A 288 23.96 9.55 3.21
N GLY A 289 24.97 8.73 2.86
CA GLY A 289 25.94 8.21 3.83
C GLY A 289 25.38 7.13 4.77
N SER A 290 24.12 6.72 4.61
CA SER A 290 23.49 5.68 5.43
C SER A 290 23.84 4.27 4.96
N PRO A 291 23.94 3.28 5.87
CA PRO A 291 24.06 1.88 5.50
C PRO A 291 22.87 1.42 4.65
N ALA A 292 23.14 0.62 3.62
CA ALA A 292 22.10 0.00 2.80
C ALA A 292 22.04 -1.51 3.05
N VAL A 293 20.86 -2.00 3.41
CA VAL A 293 20.62 -3.41 3.71
C VAL A 293 19.75 -3.99 2.61
N PHE A 294 20.21 -5.03 1.93
CA PHE A 294 19.40 -5.85 1.03
C PHE A 294 18.64 -6.89 1.85
N TRP A 295 17.29 -6.85 1.80
CA TRP A 295 16.43 -7.71 2.61
C TRP A 295 16.07 -8.94 1.79
N LEU A 296 16.97 -9.93 1.83
CA LEU A 296 16.89 -11.14 0.99
C LEU A 296 17.12 -12.37 1.87
N ASN A 297 16.14 -13.26 1.93
CA ASN A 297 16.24 -14.51 2.68
C ASN A 297 16.96 -15.58 1.87
N ALA A 298 18.17 -15.96 2.25
CA ALA A 298 18.92 -17.02 1.56
C ALA A 298 18.22 -18.40 1.54
N GLU A 299 17.24 -18.63 2.43
CA GLU A 299 16.43 -19.85 2.45
C GLU A 299 15.26 -19.83 1.46
N ARG A 300 14.93 -18.66 0.89
CA ARG A 300 13.93 -18.53 -0.17
C ARG A 300 14.64 -18.61 -1.52
N ALA A 301 14.26 -19.60 -2.35
CA ALA A 301 14.95 -19.88 -3.62
C ALA A 301 15.05 -18.65 -4.54
N HIS A 302 13.97 -17.87 -4.66
CA HIS A 302 13.95 -16.61 -5.40
C HIS A 302 15.01 -15.61 -4.90
N ASP A 303 14.98 -15.32 -3.60
CA ASP A 303 15.92 -14.40 -2.96
C ASP A 303 17.36 -14.91 -3.07
N ALA A 304 17.60 -16.21 -3.03
CA ALA A 304 18.94 -16.78 -3.23
C ALA A 304 19.51 -16.45 -4.63
N GLU A 305 18.69 -16.46 -5.68
CA GLU A 305 19.09 -16.01 -7.02
C GLU A 305 19.33 -14.50 -7.07
N LEU A 306 18.47 -13.70 -6.40
CA LEU A 306 18.70 -12.26 -6.28
C LEU A 306 19.99 -11.95 -5.52
N ILE A 307 20.32 -12.69 -4.45
CA ILE A 307 21.58 -12.53 -3.71
C ILE A 307 22.78 -12.77 -4.63
N ARG A 308 22.72 -13.78 -5.51
CA ARG A 308 23.79 -14.03 -6.49
C ARG A 308 23.98 -12.83 -7.41
N LYS A 309 22.89 -12.31 -7.97
CA LYS A 309 22.91 -11.13 -8.86
C LYS A 309 23.41 -9.87 -8.15
N VAL A 310 22.94 -9.62 -6.92
CA VAL A 310 23.40 -8.49 -6.10
C VAL A 310 24.90 -8.58 -5.87
N LYS A 311 25.42 -9.76 -5.49
CA LYS A 311 26.86 -9.98 -5.30
C LYS A 311 27.67 -9.81 -6.60
N GLU A 312 27.08 -10.15 -7.73
CA GLU A 312 27.69 -9.97 -9.06
C GLU A 312 27.75 -8.48 -9.46
N TYR A 313 26.70 -7.69 -9.20
CA TYR A 313 26.58 -6.31 -9.70
C TYR A 313 27.13 -5.24 -8.76
N ILE A 314 27.20 -5.49 -7.45
CA ILE A 314 27.83 -4.54 -6.51
C ILE A 314 29.27 -4.15 -6.92
N PRO A 315 30.14 -5.08 -7.35
CA PRO A 315 31.49 -4.76 -7.85
C PRO A 315 31.56 -3.79 -9.04
N ASP A 316 30.49 -3.66 -9.84
CA ASP A 316 30.44 -2.75 -10.99
C ASP A 316 30.29 -1.27 -10.57
N HIS A 317 30.13 -1.01 -9.26
CA HIS A 317 29.90 0.31 -8.71
C HIS A 317 30.99 0.75 -7.72
N LYS A 318 31.13 2.07 -7.53
CA LYS A 318 32.08 2.63 -6.55
C LYS A 318 31.54 2.46 -5.13
N THR A 319 31.94 1.42 -4.42
CA THR A 319 31.45 1.12 -3.06
C THR A 319 32.38 1.56 -1.93
N LYS A 320 33.50 2.23 -2.25
CA LYS A 320 34.40 2.75 -1.23
C LYS A 320 33.68 3.79 -0.36
N GLY A 321 33.62 3.54 0.95
CA GLY A 321 33.05 4.47 1.93
C GLY A 321 31.53 4.36 2.11
N ILE A 322 30.89 3.33 1.56
CA ILE A 322 29.49 2.99 1.86
C ILE A 322 29.42 1.61 2.53
N GLU A 323 28.48 1.46 3.45
CA GLU A 323 28.21 0.20 4.16
C GLU A 323 27.03 -0.51 3.49
N ILE A 324 27.24 -1.76 3.06
CA ILE A 324 26.22 -2.58 2.40
C ILE A 324 26.14 -3.94 3.07
N HIS A 325 24.92 -4.33 3.45
CA HIS A 325 24.62 -5.65 4.03
C HIS A 325 23.64 -6.43 3.16
N ILE A 326 23.64 -7.75 3.30
CA ILE A 326 22.60 -8.64 2.78
C ILE A 326 22.13 -9.48 3.96
N LEU A 327 20.90 -9.28 4.41
CA LEU A 327 20.32 -9.90 5.60
C LEU A 327 18.93 -10.46 5.27
N SER A 328 18.48 -11.50 5.98
CA SER A 328 17.08 -11.94 5.85
C SER A 328 16.12 -10.80 6.27
N PRO A 329 14.86 -10.77 5.79
CA PRO A 329 13.91 -9.73 6.18
C PRO A 329 13.76 -9.56 7.70
N VAL A 330 13.79 -10.65 8.46
CA VAL A 330 13.72 -10.64 9.94
C VAL A 330 14.97 -9.97 10.54
N GLU A 331 16.17 -10.38 10.11
CA GLU A 331 17.43 -9.80 10.61
C GLU A 331 17.59 -8.34 10.20
N ALA A 332 17.24 -8.01 8.96
CA ALA A 332 17.26 -6.67 8.41
C ALA A 332 16.30 -5.72 9.15
N THR A 333 15.12 -6.23 9.52
CA THR A 333 14.17 -5.49 10.37
C THR A 333 14.81 -5.21 11.72
N ARG A 334 15.35 -6.22 12.42
CA ARG A 334 15.99 -6.04 13.74
C ARG A 334 17.14 -5.04 13.69
N PHE A 335 18.01 -5.14 12.68
CA PHE A 335 19.12 -4.20 12.47
C PHE A 335 18.61 -2.76 12.29
N SER A 336 17.58 -2.59 11.45
CA SER A 336 17.01 -1.27 11.18
C SER A 336 16.30 -0.69 12.41
N LEU A 337 15.58 -1.51 13.19
CA LEU A 337 14.92 -1.08 14.43
C LEU A 337 15.90 -0.70 15.54
N GLU A 338 17.02 -1.42 15.66
CA GLU A 338 18.06 -1.05 16.63
C GLU A 338 18.64 0.34 16.32
N ARG A 339 18.87 0.63 15.04
CA ARG A 339 19.40 1.90 14.55
C ARG A 339 18.38 3.02 14.66
N ILE A 340 17.13 2.78 14.24
CA ILE A 340 16.10 3.82 14.23
C ILE A 340 15.83 4.34 15.64
N ARG A 341 15.88 3.48 16.66
CA ARG A 341 15.73 3.90 18.07
C ARG A 341 16.89 4.73 18.60
N LYS A 342 18.05 4.71 17.95
CA LYS A 342 19.23 5.53 18.27
C LYS A 342 19.28 6.84 17.47
N GLY A 343 18.27 7.15 16.67
CA GLY A 343 18.29 8.30 15.77
C GLY A 343 19.15 8.08 14.51
N GLU A 344 19.44 6.82 14.16
CA GLU A 344 20.28 6.47 13.02
C GLU A 344 19.46 5.94 11.84
N ASP A 345 19.81 6.37 10.64
CA ASP A 345 19.09 5.99 9.41
C ASP A 345 19.60 4.68 8.80
N THR A 346 18.71 3.94 8.13
CA THR A 346 19.06 2.71 7.41
C THR A 346 18.29 2.60 6.11
N ILE A 347 18.97 2.46 4.96
CA ILE A 347 18.27 2.23 3.69
C ILE A 347 17.86 0.76 3.60
N SER A 348 16.56 0.51 3.48
CA SER A 348 16.02 -0.79 3.10
C SER A 348 16.07 -0.96 1.57
N VAL A 349 16.69 -2.03 1.10
CA VAL A 349 16.80 -2.35 -0.33
C VAL A 349 16.08 -3.67 -0.56
N THR A 350 14.91 -3.62 -1.18
CA THR A 350 13.95 -4.73 -1.11
C THR A 350 13.33 -5.10 -2.45
N GLY A 351 12.74 -6.30 -2.51
CA GLY A 351 11.79 -6.67 -3.54
C GLY A 351 10.51 -5.81 -3.52
N ASN A 352 9.60 -6.07 -4.45
CA ASN A 352 8.43 -5.29 -4.76
C ASN A 352 7.39 -5.28 -3.63
N VAL A 353 7.10 -6.44 -3.04
CA VAL A 353 6.13 -6.54 -1.92
C VAL A 353 6.69 -5.86 -0.66
N LEU A 354 7.96 -6.08 -0.33
CA LEU A 354 8.55 -5.42 0.84
C LEU A 354 8.75 -3.91 0.63
N ARG A 355 8.98 -3.45 -0.61
CA ARG A 355 8.99 -2.00 -0.91
C ARG A 355 7.70 -1.39 -0.40
N ASP A 356 6.61 -1.95 -0.87
CA ASP A 356 5.26 -1.53 -0.55
C ASP A 356 4.97 -1.55 0.96
N TYR A 357 5.23 -2.67 1.63
CA TYR A 357 4.97 -2.82 3.07
C TYR A 357 5.82 -1.86 3.92
N LEU A 358 7.10 -1.68 3.59
CA LEU A 358 8.00 -0.85 4.37
C LEU A 358 7.77 0.64 4.14
N THR A 359 7.34 1.04 2.93
CA THR A 359 6.99 2.44 2.62
C THR A 359 5.66 2.89 3.24
N ASP A 360 4.84 1.98 3.73
CA ASP A 360 3.75 2.32 4.65
C ASP A 360 4.19 2.22 6.11
N LEU A 361 4.85 1.13 6.48
CA LEU A 361 5.22 0.83 7.86
C LEU A 361 6.03 1.95 8.51
N PHE A 362 7.20 2.26 7.96
CA PHE A 362 8.11 3.20 8.59
C PHE A 362 7.57 4.64 8.57
N PRO A 363 7.04 5.17 7.45
CA PRO A 363 6.43 6.50 7.45
C PRO A 363 5.24 6.66 8.40
N ILE A 364 4.40 5.64 8.58
CA ILE A 364 3.30 5.70 9.56
C ILE A 364 3.84 5.77 10.99
N LEU A 365 4.95 5.10 11.30
CA LEU A 365 5.60 5.15 12.61
C LEU A 365 6.39 6.45 12.83
N GLU A 366 7.06 6.96 11.79
CA GLU A 366 7.91 8.16 11.82
C GLU A 366 7.09 9.46 11.84
N ILE A 367 6.11 9.59 10.95
CA ILE A 367 5.41 10.86 10.68
C ILE A 367 3.88 10.72 10.69
N GLY A 368 3.36 9.56 11.13
CA GLY A 368 1.93 9.32 11.34
C GLY A 368 1.13 9.02 10.06
N THR A 369 1.75 9.09 8.88
CA THR A 369 1.12 8.82 7.58
C THR A 369 2.15 8.55 6.48
N SER A 370 1.82 7.67 5.53
CA SER A 370 2.61 7.41 4.33
C SER A 370 2.32 8.36 3.15
N ALA A 371 1.37 9.28 3.30
CA ALA A 371 1.04 10.29 2.28
C ALA A 371 2.08 11.42 2.20
N LYS A 372 2.96 11.55 3.20
CA LYS A 372 3.95 12.62 3.33
C LYS A 372 5.35 12.16 2.91
N MET A 373 5.42 11.37 1.85
CA MET A 373 6.64 10.73 1.39
C MET A 373 6.97 11.15 -0.04
N LEU A 374 8.27 11.23 -0.32
CA LEU A 374 8.77 11.41 -1.67
C LEU A 374 8.94 10.04 -2.33
N SER A 375 8.15 9.74 -3.36
CA SER A 375 8.25 8.49 -4.14
C SER A 375 8.72 8.81 -5.57
N ILE A 376 10.02 8.68 -5.80
CA ILE A 376 10.66 8.94 -7.09
C ILE A 376 10.94 7.63 -7.80
N VAL A 377 10.52 7.55 -9.06
CA VAL A 377 10.74 6.44 -9.97
C VAL A 377 11.61 6.91 -11.14
N PRO A 378 12.94 6.73 -11.07
CA PRO A 378 13.81 6.96 -12.22
C PRO A 378 13.45 5.95 -13.32
N LEU A 379 12.83 6.41 -14.39
CA LEU A 379 12.43 5.54 -15.48
C LEU A 379 13.69 5.03 -16.20
N MET A 380 13.74 3.73 -16.51
CA MET A 380 14.90 3.11 -17.16
C MET A 380 15.29 3.79 -18.49
N ASN A 381 14.32 4.40 -19.19
CA ASN A 381 14.56 5.15 -20.43
C ASN A 381 14.99 6.61 -20.21
N GLY A 382 15.31 7.00 -18.98
CA GLY A 382 15.94 8.27 -18.63
C GLY A 382 14.99 9.43 -18.29
N GLY A 383 13.68 9.19 -18.19
CA GLY A 383 12.70 10.13 -17.62
C GLY A 383 12.50 9.93 -16.11
N GLY A 384 11.61 10.71 -15.51
CA GLY A 384 11.21 10.59 -14.10
C GLY A 384 9.70 10.44 -13.96
N LEU A 385 9.26 9.58 -13.05
CA LEU A 385 7.90 9.51 -12.55
C LEU A 385 7.93 9.82 -11.04
N PHE A 386 7.01 10.66 -10.59
CA PHE A 386 6.97 11.18 -9.22
C PHE A 386 5.59 10.88 -8.64
N GLU A 387 5.51 9.85 -7.80
CA GLU A 387 4.29 9.51 -7.08
C GLU A 387 4.17 10.43 -5.86
N THR A 388 2.95 10.89 -5.60
CA THR A 388 2.65 11.95 -4.61
C THR A 388 2.56 11.42 -3.18
N GLY A 389 3.15 10.27 -2.89
CA GLY A 389 3.04 9.53 -1.63
C GLY A 389 2.95 8.02 -1.86
N ALA A 390 3.03 7.23 -0.78
CA ALA A 390 2.94 5.77 -0.85
C ALA A 390 1.55 5.21 -0.49
N GLY A 391 0.67 6.04 0.08
CA GLY A 391 -0.67 5.62 0.51
C GLY A 391 -1.73 5.51 -0.60
N GLY A 392 -2.93 5.07 -0.22
CA GLY A 392 -4.09 4.94 -1.13
C GLY A 392 -4.94 6.21 -1.28
N SER A 393 -6.09 6.09 -1.97
CA SER A 393 -7.01 7.20 -2.28
C SER A 393 -7.97 7.63 -1.15
N ALA A 394 -7.80 7.07 0.05
CA ALA A 394 -8.50 7.46 1.29
C ALA A 394 -10.04 7.64 1.17
N PRO A 395 -10.83 6.57 0.93
CA PRO A 395 -12.29 6.67 0.74
C PRO A 395 -13.05 7.29 1.94
N LYS A 396 -12.53 7.14 3.16
CA LYS A 396 -13.09 7.79 4.37
C LYS A 396 -12.97 9.32 4.33
N HIS A 397 -12.12 9.90 3.48
CA HIS A 397 -12.04 11.35 3.27
C HIS A 397 -13.19 11.83 2.38
N VAL A 398 -13.53 11.06 1.35
CA VAL A 398 -14.69 11.34 0.48
C VAL A 398 -15.98 11.31 1.29
N GLN A 399 -16.16 10.33 2.18
CA GLN A 399 -17.34 10.25 3.05
C GLN A 399 -17.50 11.49 3.95
N GLN A 400 -16.40 12.06 4.45
CA GLN A 400 -16.46 13.31 5.23
C GLN A 400 -16.81 14.51 4.34
N PHE A 401 -16.21 14.58 3.16
CA PHE A 401 -16.50 15.65 2.22
C PHE A 401 -17.97 15.64 1.76
N GLU A 402 -18.52 14.48 1.43
CA GLU A 402 -19.93 14.33 1.06
C GLU A 402 -20.88 14.67 2.22
N ALA A 403 -20.53 14.30 3.45
CA ALA A 403 -21.38 14.52 4.62
C ALA A 403 -21.35 15.96 5.15
N GLU A 404 -20.18 16.60 5.20
CA GLU A 404 -19.98 17.88 5.88
C GLU A 404 -19.07 18.86 5.13
N GLY A 405 -18.77 18.58 3.85
CA GLY A 405 -18.04 19.50 2.99
C GLY A 405 -16.60 19.80 3.42
N HIS A 406 -16.00 18.96 4.28
CA HIS A 406 -14.63 19.11 4.77
C HIS A 406 -13.72 18.01 4.19
N LEU A 407 -12.66 18.40 3.48
CA LEU A 407 -11.70 17.45 2.91
C LEU A 407 -10.38 17.45 3.69
N ARG A 408 -10.18 16.44 4.54
CA ARG A 408 -8.95 16.28 5.35
C ARG A 408 -7.77 15.62 4.62
N TRP A 409 -7.80 15.56 3.29
CA TRP A 409 -6.67 15.04 2.49
C TRP A 409 -5.49 16.01 2.55
N ASP A 410 -4.31 15.50 2.88
CA ASP A 410 -3.09 16.30 2.94
C ASP A 410 -2.30 16.19 1.62
N SER A 411 -2.29 17.27 0.84
CA SER A 411 -1.63 17.34 -0.46
C SER A 411 -0.11 17.56 -0.38
N LEU A 412 0.52 17.48 0.81
CA LEU A 412 1.96 17.68 0.96
C LEU A 412 2.80 16.83 -0.03
N GLY A 413 2.45 15.56 -0.23
CA GLY A 413 3.16 14.71 -1.17
C GLY A 413 3.02 15.14 -2.64
N GLU A 414 1.92 15.81 -3.01
CA GLU A 414 1.77 16.42 -4.34
C GLU A 414 2.75 17.59 -4.52
N PHE A 415 2.95 18.39 -3.46
CA PHE A 415 3.86 19.54 -3.47
C PHE A 415 5.32 19.07 -3.60
N LEU A 416 5.70 18.06 -2.80
CA LEU A 416 7.03 17.43 -2.84
C LEU A 416 7.31 16.77 -4.21
N ALA A 417 6.33 16.06 -4.78
CA ALA A 417 6.47 15.46 -6.10
C ALA A 417 6.61 16.51 -7.21
N LEU A 418 5.88 17.63 -7.11
CA LEU A 418 5.98 18.72 -8.06
C LEU A 418 7.36 19.41 -8.00
N ALA A 419 7.90 19.66 -6.80
CA ALA A 419 9.24 20.21 -6.63
C ALA A 419 10.30 19.29 -7.25
N ALA A 420 10.28 17.99 -6.91
CA ALA A 420 11.18 16.99 -7.48
C ALA A 420 11.04 16.85 -9.01
N SER A 421 9.82 16.99 -9.54
CA SER A 421 9.58 17.00 -10.99
C SER A 421 10.18 18.23 -11.68
N LEU A 422 10.09 19.41 -11.06
CA LEU A 422 10.67 20.65 -11.57
C LEU A 422 12.20 20.61 -11.53
N ASP A 423 12.77 20.08 -10.45
CA ASP A 423 14.22 19.85 -10.32
C ASP A 423 14.73 18.89 -11.38
N HIS A 424 14.05 17.76 -11.58
CA HIS A 424 14.40 16.81 -12.63
C HIS A 424 14.39 17.46 -14.03
N LEU A 425 13.37 18.27 -14.33
CA LEU A 425 13.28 19.01 -15.58
C LEU A 425 14.44 20.03 -15.70
N GLY A 426 14.73 20.74 -14.62
CA GLY A 426 15.82 21.69 -14.51
C GLY A 426 17.20 21.08 -14.74
N GLU A 427 17.50 19.95 -14.10
CA GLU A 427 18.74 19.21 -14.28
C GLU A 427 18.85 18.59 -15.68
N LYS A 428 17.81 17.89 -16.12
CA LYS A 428 17.84 17.09 -17.36
C LYS A 428 17.97 17.94 -18.62
N PHE A 429 17.31 19.10 -18.64
CA PHE A 429 17.22 19.97 -19.81
C PHE A 429 17.96 21.31 -19.65
N ASP A 430 18.72 21.46 -18.57
CA ASP A 430 19.38 22.72 -18.20
C ASP A 430 18.41 23.93 -18.16
N ASN A 431 17.25 23.72 -17.56
CA ASN A 431 16.19 24.73 -17.48
C ASN A 431 16.26 25.49 -16.14
N ALA A 432 16.93 26.65 -16.14
CA ALA A 432 17.07 27.49 -14.95
C ALA A 432 15.72 27.97 -14.37
N GLY A 433 14.70 28.19 -15.20
CA GLY A 433 13.37 28.59 -14.74
C GLY A 433 12.68 27.47 -13.96
N ALA A 434 12.82 26.23 -14.40
CA ALA A 434 12.28 25.07 -13.68
C ALA A 434 12.97 24.84 -12.33
N ARG A 435 14.30 24.95 -12.27
CA ARG A 435 15.05 24.90 -11.00
C ARG A 435 14.55 25.95 -10.01
N LEU A 436 14.40 27.19 -10.47
CA LEU A 436 13.91 28.28 -9.62
C LEU A 436 12.48 28.03 -9.12
N LEU A 437 11.60 27.48 -9.96
CA LEU A 437 10.24 27.09 -9.53
C LEU A 437 10.27 25.98 -8.49
N GLY A 438 11.15 24.98 -8.64
CA GLY A 438 11.35 23.90 -7.67
C GLY A 438 11.87 24.43 -6.33
N GLU A 439 12.96 25.20 -6.35
CA GLU A 439 13.58 25.80 -5.16
C GLU A 439 12.60 26.67 -4.37
N THR A 440 11.82 27.51 -5.06
CA THR A 440 10.81 28.38 -4.41
C THR A 440 9.59 27.59 -3.92
N LEU A 441 9.26 26.45 -4.54
CA LEU A 441 8.20 25.55 -4.05
C LEU A 441 8.63 24.78 -2.81
N ASP A 442 9.90 24.38 -2.72
CA ASP A 442 10.48 23.80 -1.51
C ASP A 442 10.46 24.80 -0.35
N GLU A 443 10.84 26.06 -0.60
CA GLU A 443 10.73 27.13 0.40
C GLU A 443 9.28 27.32 0.87
N ALA A 444 8.32 27.36 -0.07
CA ALA A 444 6.91 27.49 0.25
C ALA A 444 6.36 26.31 1.06
N THR A 445 6.80 25.10 0.72
CA THR A 445 6.44 23.86 1.45
C THR A 445 7.02 23.89 2.87
N GLY A 446 8.26 24.37 3.04
CA GLY A 446 8.87 24.62 4.34
C GLY A 446 8.05 25.60 5.19
N GLN A 447 7.67 26.75 4.63
CA GLN A 447 6.82 27.73 5.32
C GLN A 447 5.43 27.16 5.68
N LEU A 448 4.85 26.31 4.83
CA LEU A 448 3.58 25.64 5.11
C LEU A 448 3.68 24.73 6.35
N LEU A 449 4.77 23.98 6.46
CA LEU A 449 5.06 23.11 7.59
C LEU A 449 5.34 23.90 8.87
N GLU A 450 6.24 24.90 8.82
CA GLU A 450 6.61 25.74 9.96
C GLU A 450 5.41 26.49 10.55
N ASN A 451 4.54 27.01 9.68
CA ASN A 451 3.33 27.74 10.07
C ASN A 451 2.12 26.83 10.33
N ARG A 452 2.31 25.50 10.32
CA ARG A 452 1.28 24.48 10.62
C ARG A 452 0.02 24.65 9.78
N LYS A 453 0.16 24.89 8.48
CA LYS A 453 -0.96 25.11 7.54
C LYS A 453 -1.44 23.83 6.84
N ALA A 454 -1.20 22.67 7.46
CA ALA A 454 -1.77 21.41 7.01
C ALA A 454 -3.29 21.33 7.31
N PRO A 455 -4.06 20.51 6.58
CA PRO A 455 -5.49 20.31 6.84
C PRO A 455 -5.74 19.80 8.26
N SER A 456 -6.70 20.42 8.95
CA SER A 456 -7.31 19.85 10.14
C SER A 456 -8.19 18.65 9.76
N ARG A 457 -8.62 17.91 10.78
CA ARG A 457 -9.60 16.82 10.65
C ARG A 457 -11.02 17.28 10.99
N LYS A 458 -11.19 18.52 11.46
CA LYS A 458 -12.43 19.06 12.01
C LYS A 458 -13.07 20.04 11.04
N VAL A 459 -14.37 19.89 10.84
CA VAL A 459 -15.19 20.83 10.07
C VAL A 459 -15.09 22.26 10.62
N HIS A 460 -15.14 23.24 9.71
CA HIS A 460 -14.93 24.68 9.95
C HIS A 460 -13.51 25.09 10.40
N GLU A 461 -12.57 24.15 10.44
CA GLU A 461 -11.14 24.46 10.46
C GLU A 461 -10.56 24.35 9.04
N LEU A 462 -9.28 24.74 8.88
CA LEU A 462 -8.58 24.67 7.59
C LEU A 462 -8.63 23.25 7.03
N ASP A 463 -9.03 23.07 5.77
CA ASP A 463 -9.04 21.78 5.09
C ASP A 463 -8.04 21.74 3.92
N ASN A 464 -8.12 20.74 3.05
CA ASN A 464 -7.27 20.61 1.86
C ASN A 464 -7.19 21.89 1.01
N ARG A 465 -8.34 22.54 0.76
CA ARG A 465 -8.41 23.74 -0.08
C ARG A 465 -7.71 24.92 0.59
N GLY A 466 -7.84 25.03 1.91
CA GLY A 466 -7.15 26.03 2.71
C GLY A 466 -5.63 25.84 2.73
N SER A 467 -5.15 24.60 2.85
CA SER A 467 -3.72 24.27 2.75
C SER A 467 -3.14 24.67 1.38
N GLN A 468 -3.84 24.36 0.29
CA GLN A 468 -3.43 24.74 -1.07
C GLN A 468 -3.39 26.26 -1.28
N PHE A 469 -4.31 27.01 -0.68
CA PHE A 469 -4.24 28.48 -0.66
C PHE A 469 -2.95 28.97 0.02
N TYR A 470 -2.61 28.43 1.19
CA TYR A 470 -1.39 28.83 1.90
C TYR A 470 -0.13 28.47 1.13
N LEU A 471 -0.09 27.32 0.47
CA LEU A 471 1.02 26.98 -0.44
C LEU A 471 1.14 28.03 -1.55
N ALA A 472 0.05 28.39 -2.23
CA ALA A 472 0.06 29.39 -3.29
C ALA A 472 0.54 30.76 -2.79
N LEU A 473 0.12 31.17 -1.58
CA LEU A 473 0.58 32.39 -0.94
C LEU A 473 2.09 32.38 -0.68
N TYR A 474 2.61 31.32 -0.07
CA TYR A 474 4.04 31.21 0.24
C TYR A 474 4.90 31.08 -1.02
N TRP A 475 4.42 30.35 -2.03
CA TRP A 475 5.12 30.19 -3.30
C TRP A 475 5.17 31.50 -4.09
N ALA A 476 4.06 32.24 -4.17
CA ALA A 476 4.04 33.57 -4.78
C ALA A 476 4.99 34.54 -4.06
N LYS A 477 5.07 34.49 -2.72
CA LYS A 477 6.03 35.28 -1.95
C LYS A 477 7.48 34.94 -2.29
N ALA A 478 7.84 33.66 -2.28
CA ALA A 478 9.19 33.20 -2.61
C ALA A 478 9.59 33.59 -4.05
N LEU A 479 8.67 33.43 -5.01
CA LEU A 479 8.86 33.83 -6.40
C LEU A 479 9.03 35.35 -6.57
N ALA A 480 8.33 36.15 -5.77
CA ALA A 480 8.44 37.59 -5.76
C ALA A 480 9.72 38.11 -5.08
N SER A 481 10.25 37.38 -4.09
CA SER A 481 11.43 37.80 -3.30
C SER A 481 12.77 37.31 -3.82
N GLN A 482 12.80 36.25 -4.62
CA GLN A 482 14.04 35.74 -5.20
C GLN A 482 14.72 36.77 -6.14
N THR A 483 16.05 36.69 -6.25
CA THR A 483 16.87 37.64 -7.02
C THR A 483 17.48 37.04 -8.30
N THR A 484 17.22 35.76 -8.57
CA THR A 484 17.80 35.01 -9.69
C THR A 484 17.14 35.38 -11.02
N ASN A 485 15.83 35.65 -11.02
CA ASN A 485 15.05 36.03 -12.21
C ASN A 485 14.14 37.25 -11.91
N PRO A 486 14.60 38.48 -12.24
CA PRO A 486 13.84 39.71 -11.97
C PRO A 486 12.47 39.80 -12.67
N ASP A 487 12.34 39.21 -13.87
CA ASP A 487 11.09 39.24 -14.62
C ASP A 487 10.02 38.38 -13.92
N LEU A 488 10.42 37.20 -13.44
CA LEU A 488 9.55 36.32 -12.67
C LEU A 488 9.16 36.96 -11.33
N ALA A 489 10.12 37.60 -10.64
CA ALA A 489 9.85 38.34 -9.42
C ALA A 489 8.82 39.47 -9.65
N THR A 490 9.00 40.24 -10.71
CA THR A 490 8.08 41.33 -11.07
C THR A 490 6.68 40.80 -11.42
N ARG A 491 6.59 39.66 -12.10
CA ARG A 491 5.30 39.03 -12.43
C ARG A 491 4.55 38.54 -11.19
N PHE A 492 5.24 37.95 -10.22
CA PHE A 492 4.61 37.39 -9.02
C PHE A 492 4.44 38.38 -7.87
N ALA A 493 5.12 39.53 -7.88
CA ALA A 493 4.93 40.59 -6.89
C ALA A 493 3.46 41.01 -6.66
N PRO A 494 2.67 41.38 -7.70
CA PRO A 494 1.27 41.74 -7.50
C PRO A 494 0.40 40.57 -7.04
N VAL A 495 0.74 39.34 -7.43
CA VAL A 495 0.03 38.12 -7.02
C VAL A 495 0.26 37.86 -5.52
N ALA A 496 1.51 37.93 -5.07
CA ALA A 496 1.88 37.76 -3.67
C ALA A 496 1.22 38.82 -2.78
N GLU A 497 1.20 40.08 -3.24
CA GLU A 497 0.52 41.18 -2.55
C GLU A 497 -0.99 40.94 -2.45
N ALA A 498 -1.65 40.57 -3.56
CA ALA A 498 -3.08 40.31 -3.57
C ALA A 498 -3.48 39.14 -2.67
N LEU A 499 -2.75 38.01 -2.73
CA LEU A 499 -3.01 36.86 -1.85
C LEU A 499 -2.81 37.23 -0.37
N ALA A 500 -1.78 38.00 -0.03
CA ALA A 500 -1.52 38.42 1.34
C ALA A 500 -2.58 39.40 1.87
N GLN A 501 -3.01 40.37 1.06
CA GLN A 501 -4.03 41.34 1.45
C GLN A 501 -5.42 40.70 1.62
N GLN A 502 -5.72 39.66 0.83
CA GLN A 502 -7.01 38.97 0.85
C GLN A 502 -7.01 37.70 1.71
N GLU A 503 -5.95 37.42 2.48
CA GLU A 503 -5.80 36.17 3.23
C GLU A 503 -7.02 35.84 4.09
N ALA A 504 -7.44 36.76 4.97
CA ALA A 504 -8.58 36.54 5.86
C ALA A 504 -9.87 36.25 5.09
N LYS A 505 -10.14 37.03 4.03
CA LYS A 505 -11.33 36.88 3.20
C LYS A 505 -11.37 35.53 2.48
N ILE A 506 -10.24 35.11 1.91
CA ILE A 506 -10.14 33.82 1.22
C ILE A 506 -10.36 32.67 2.20
N VAL A 507 -9.73 32.70 3.38
CA VAL A 507 -9.92 31.67 4.40
C VAL A 507 -11.37 31.61 4.88
N ASP A 508 -12.02 32.77 5.08
CA ASP A 508 -13.43 32.84 5.47
C ASP A 508 -14.34 32.24 4.37
N GLU A 509 -14.10 32.56 3.09
CA GLU A 509 -14.85 31.99 1.96
C GLU A 509 -14.70 30.46 1.87
N LEU A 510 -13.48 29.94 2.09
CA LEU A 510 -13.21 28.50 2.08
C LEU A 510 -13.87 27.78 3.26
N ASN A 511 -13.79 28.35 4.47
CA ASN A 511 -14.37 27.74 5.68
C ASN A 511 -15.90 27.83 5.71
N ALA A 512 -16.48 28.88 5.12
CA ALA A 512 -17.93 29.05 4.98
C ALA A 512 -18.57 28.01 4.04
N ALA A 513 -17.79 27.36 3.16
CA ALA A 513 -18.26 26.29 2.29
C ALA A 513 -18.37 24.92 3.00
N GLN A 514 -17.95 24.82 4.27
CA GLN A 514 -17.98 23.60 5.07
C GLN A 514 -19.27 23.51 5.92
N GLY A 515 -19.54 22.35 6.52
CA GLY A 515 -20.63 22.10 7.48
C GLY A 515 -21.93 21.58 6.86
N ALA A 516 -22.14 21.77 5.56
CA ALA A 516 -23.26 21.22 4.82
C ALA A 516 -22.82 20.03 3.94
N PRO A 517 -23.70 19.05 3.70
CA PRO A 517 -23.45 17.99 2.73
C PRO A 517 -23.09 18.53 1.35
N GLN A 518 -22.16 17.87 0.66
CA GLN A 518 -21.74 18.22 -0.69
C GLN A 518 -22.17 17.10 -1.65
N ASP A 519 -22.92 17.47 -2.70
CA ASP A 519 -23.24 16.57 -3.80
C ASP A 519 -22.44 16.96 -5.04
N VAL A 520 -21.51 16.08 -5.42
CA VAL A 520 -20.67 16.24 -6.62
C VAL A 520 -21.20 15.43 -7.82
N GLY A 521 -22.40 14.86 -7.74
CA GLY A 521 -23.06 14.18 -8.86
C GLY A 521 -22.54 12.78 -9.18
N GLY A 522 -21.83 12.14 -8.25
CA GLY A 522 -21.32 10.77 -8.40
C GLY A 522 -20.06 10.49 -7.58
N TYR A 523 -19.76 9.21 -7.32
CA TYR A 523 -18.59 8.80 -6.52
C TYR A 523 -17.37 8.49 -7.40
N TYR A 524 -17.44 7.44 -8.23
CA TYR A 524 -16.34 7.06 -9.14
C TYR A 524 -16.20 7.97 -10.37
N LYS A 525 -17.29 8.65 -10.73
CA LYS A 525 -17.35 9.57 -11.87
C LYS A 525 -18.24 10.77 -11.49
N PRO A 526 -17.73 11.70 -10.67
CA PRO A 526 -18.46 12.91 -10.30
C PRO A 526 -18.75 13.78 -11.53
N ASP A 527 -19.76 14.63 -11.42
CA ASP A 527 -20.01 15.71 -12.36
C ASP A 527 -18.89 16.75 -12.24
N ALA A 528 -18.25 17.06 -13.37
CA ALA A 528 -17.04 17.90 -13.37
C ALA A 528 -17.33 19.33 -12.89
N ASP A 529 -18.48 19.88 -13.25
CA ASP A 529 -18.86 21.25 -12.87
C ASP A 529 -19.26 21.32 -11.40
N ALA A 530 -19.98 20.31 -10.89
CA ALA A 530 -20.31 20.19 -9.47
C ALA A 530 -19.05 20.04 -8.60
N ALA A 531 -18.13 19.15 -8.98
CA ALA A 531 -16.86 18.97 -8.30
C ALA A 531 -16.02 20.26 -8.31
N MET A 532 -15.97 20.97 -9.45
CA MET A 532 -15.23 22.24 -9.55
C MET A 532 -15.80 23.32 -8.64
N ARG A 533 -17.13 23.48 -8.58
CA ARG A 533 -17.79 24.42 -7.66
C ARG A 533 -17.50 24.08 -6.20
N ALA A 534 -17.59 22.80 -5.83
CA ALA A 534 -17.35 22.35 -4.46
C ALA A 534 -15.88 22.51 -4.04
N MET A 535 -14.94 22.28 -4.97
CA MET A 535 -13.49 22.37 -4.70
C MET A 535 -12.92 23.79 -4.80
N ARG A 536 -13.60 24.72 -5.47
CA ARG A 536 -13.14 26.11 -5.67
C ARG A 536 -14.15 27.16 -5.21
N PRO A 537 -14.59 27.14 -3.93
CA PRO A 537 -15.69 28.01 -3.47
C PRO A 537 -15.27 29.47 -3.26
N SER A 538 -13.97 29.77 -3.12
CA SER A 538 -13.49 31.15 -2.97
C SER A 538 -13.41 31.87 -4.33
N GLY A 539 -14.37 32.75 -4.59
CA GLY A 539 -14.35 33.63 -5.76
C GLY A 539 -13.13 34.54 -5.76
N THR A 540 -12.74 35.05 -4.58
CA THR A 540 -11.57 35.93 -4.44
C THR A 540 -10.28 35.23 -4.85
N LEU A 541 -10.06 33.99 -4.39
CA LEU A 541 -8.90 33.20 -4.78
C LEU A 541 -8.90 32.89 -6.28
N ASN A 542 -10.07 32.51 -6.83
CA ASN A 542 -10.20 32.19 -8.25
C ASN A 542 -9.84 33.38 -9.16
N GLU A 543 -10.26 34.59 -8.80
CA GLU A 543 -9.93 35.82 -9.54
C GLU A 543 -8.42 36.11 -9.53
N ILE A 544 -7.75 35.94 -8.38
CA ILE A 544 -6.30 36.16 -8.26
C ILE A 544 -5.53 35.14 -9.12
N VAL A 545 -5.87 33.85 -9.03
CA VAL A 545 -5.20 32.80 -9.81
C VAL A 545 -5.41 33.00 -11.32
N ALA A 546 -6.58 33.49 -11.74
CA ALA A 546 -6.86 33.78 -13.14
C ALA A 546 -6.09 35.00 -13.71
N SER A 547 -5.45 35.81 -12.85
CA SER A 547 -4.68 37.00 -13.25
C SER A 547 -3.21 36.72 -13.61
N ILE A 548 -2.72 35.50 -13.34
CA ILE A 548 -1.35 35.04 -13.60
C ILE A 548 -1.19 34.70 -15.09
#